data_AF-A0A0N4XP64-F1
#
_entry.id   AF-A0A0N4XP64-F1
#
_cell.length_a   1.000
_cell.length_b   1.000
_cell.length_c   1.000
_cell.angle_alpha   90.00
_cell.angle_beta   90.00
_cell.angle_gamma   90.00
#
_symmetry.space_group_name_H-M   'P 1'
#
loop_
_entity.id
_entity.type
_entity.pdbx_description
1 polymer ?
#
loop_
_entity_poly.entity_id
_entity_poly.type
_entity_poly.pdbx_seq_one_letter_code
_entity_poly.pdbx_strand_id
1 'polypeptide(L)'
;MTILLQIDDVNGFDDTLVTPFRERVESNGMTVDDLDMRNIYGYIHLYDALRLYAIAVRRAMNRTDNPKAYEDGRFVWNQMRRLSFPGLISNGGVSSGTIIMDDIAERAPVYAAFYVLPNSDAVKKVNEIEPRLIERCDGVKTKTGCFELVCITN
;
A
#
# COMPACT_ATOMS: atom_id res chain seq x y z
N MET A 1 -13.93 32.58 -8.65
CA MET A 1 -14.26 31.42 -7.80
C MET A 1 -13.53 30.23 -8.41
N THR A 2 -12.42 29.83 -7.81
CA THR A 2 -11.53 28.80 -8.37
C THR A 2 -11.96 27.46 -7.81
N ILE A 3 -12.40 26.55 -8.69
CA ILE A 3 -12.62 25.15 -8.33
C ILE A 3 -11.24 24.50 -8.25
N LEU A 4 -10.91 23.90 -7.10
CA LEU A 4 -9.66 23.15 -6.94
C LEU A 4 -9.96 21.65 -7.02
N LEU A 5 -9.55 21.05 -8.13
CA LEU A 5 -9.43 19.60 -8.30
C LEU A 5 -7.97 19.23 -8.03
N GLN A 6 -7.73 18.39 -7.03
CA GLN A 6 -6.41 17.88 -6.69
C GLN A 6 -6.37 16.37 -6.94
N ILE A 7 -5.35 15.90 -7.65
CA ILE A 7 -5.07 14.47 -7.76
C ILE A 7 -3.91 14.19 -6.82
N ASP A 8 -4.12 13.26 -5.89
CA ASP A 8 -3.09 12.89 -4.91
C ASP A 8 -3.22 11.42 -4.55
N ASP A 9 -2.22 10.90 -3.83
CA ASP A 9 -2.25 9.55 -3.31
C ASP A 9 -3.43 9.40 -2.34
N VAL A 10 -4.19 8.30 -2.44
CA VAL A 10 -5.35 8.04 -1.56
C VAL A 10 -4.95 8.09 -0.08
N ASN A 11 -3.71 7.70 0.20
CA ASN A 11 -3.11 7.67 1.53
C ASN A 11 -2.79 9.06 2.09
N GLY A 12 -2.80 10.12 1.27
CA GLY A 12 -2.43 11.48 1.67
C GLY A 12 -3.57 12.31 2.29
N PHE A 13 -4.83 11.92 2.07
CA PHE A 13 -6.00 12.76 2.43
C PHE A 13 -6.96 12.15 3.43
N ASP A 14 -6.82 10.87 3.77
CA ASP A 14 -7.83 10.16 4.55
C ASP A 14 -7.21 9.51 5.81
N ASP A 15 -7.77 9.82 6.99
CA ASP A 15 -7.41 9.23 8.28
C ASP A 15 -7.67 7.71 8.33
N THR A 16 -8.28 7.16 7.28
CA THR A 16 -8.49 5.71 7.05
C THR A 16 -7.24 4.85 7.25
N LEU A 17 -6.04 5.40 7.10
CA LEU A 17 -4.79 4.67 7.40
C LEU A 17 -4.35 4.76 8.86
N VAL A 18 -4.60 5.91 9.49
CA VAL A 18 -4.11 6.25 10.82
C VAL A 18 -4.86 5.44 11.88
N THR A 19 -6.18 5.31 11.75
CA THR A 19 -7.01 4.60 12.73
C THR A 19 -6.66 3.10 12.83
N PRO A 20 -6.61 2.31 11.73
CA PRO A 20 -6.19 0.90 11.81
C PRO A 20 -4.79 0.72 12.38
N PHE A 21 -3.85 1.60 12.05
CA PHE A 21 -2.49 1.53 12.55
C PHE A 21 -2.44 1.81 14.05
N ARG A 22 -3.14 2.85 14.51
CA ARG A 22 -3.28 3.19 15.94
C ARG A 22 -3.81 2.02 16.75
N GLU A 23 -4.94 1.46 16.33
CA GLU A 23 -5.55 0.31 17.02
C GLU A 23 -4.58 -0.89 17.10
N ARG A 24 -3.79 -1.10 16.03
CA ARG A 24 -2.78 -2.15 16.02
C ARG A 24 -1.67 -1.88 17.02
N VAL A 25 -1.17 -0.66 17.13
CA VAL A 25 -0.12 -0.27 18.09
C VAL A 25 -0.63 -0.45 19.53
N GLU A 26 -1.83 0.04 19.82
CA GLU A 26 -2.49 -0.10 21.13
C GLU A 26 -2.70 -1.58 21.50
N SER A 27 -3.09 -2.43 20.54
CA SER A 27 -3.25 -3.87 20.77
C SER A 27 -1.94 -4.60 21.14
N ASN A 28 -0.79 -4.01 20.82
CA ASN A 28 0.53 -4.55 21.19
C ASN A 28 1.09 -3.90 22.46
N GLY A 29 0.27 -3.15 23.22
CA GLY A 29 0.66 -2.56 24.51
C GLY A 29 1.49 -1.28 24.41
N MET A 30 1.53 -0.65 23.23
CA MET A 30 2.17 0.65 23.02
C MET A 30 1.12 1.76 23.01
N THR A 31 1.54 3.00 23.27
CA THR A 31 0.64 4.16 23.21
C THR A 31 0.93 5.00 21.98
N VAL A 32 -0.04 5.80 21.54
CA VAL A 32 0.15 6.73 20.41
C VAL A 32 1.16 7.81 20.75
N ASP A 33 1.32 8.13 22.04
CA ASP A 33 2.29 9.11 22.52
C ASP A 33 3.74 8.66 22.32
N ASP A 34 3.97 7.35 22.12
CA ASP A 34 5.28 6.78 21.78
C ASP A 34 5.64 6.96 20.30
N LEU A 35 4.70 7.43 19.47
CA LEU A 35 4.88 7.60 18.03
C LEU A 35 5.06 9.07 17.66
N ASP A 36 6.02 9.35 16.77
CA ASP A 36 6.02 10.65 16.09
C ASP A 36 4.92 10.65 15.01
N MET A 37 3.79 11.26 15.32
CA MET A 37 2.64 11.36 14.42
C MET A 37 2.98 12.05 13.09
N ARG A 38 4.06 12.84 13.02
CA ARG A 38 4.53 13.43 11.76
C ARG A 38 5.11 12.38 10.80
N ASN A 39 5.49 11.21 11.32
CA ASN A 39 6.09 10.11 10.56
C ASN A 39 5.13 8.91 10.41
N ILE A 40 3.84 9.07 10.71
CA ILE A 40 2.86 7.98 10.75
C ILE A 40 2.82 7.17 9.45
N TYR A 41 2.85 7.84 8.29
CA TYR A 41 2.88 7.18 6.98
C TYR A 41 4.16 6.37 6.76
N GLY A 42 5.30 6.84 7.28
CA GLY A 42 6.55 6.09 7.26
C GLY A 42 6.45 4.80 8.06
N TYR A 43 5.83 4.84 9.24
CA TYR A 43 5.59 3.64 10.05
C TYR A 43 4.64 2.64 9.36
N ILE A 44 3.58 3.15 8.73
CA ILE A 44 2.63 2.32 7.97
C ILE A 44 3.33 1.64 6.79
N HIS A 45 4.12 2.38 6.00
CA HIS A 45 4.86 1.81 4.89
C HIS A 45 5.91 0.80 5.34
N LEU A 46 6.58 1.03 6.46
CA LEU A 46 7.51 0.07 7.06
C LEU A 46 6.78 -1.21 7.50
N TYR A 47 5.61 -1.07 8.13
CA TYR A 47 4.77 -2.19 8.51
C TYR A 47 4.36 -3.04 7.29
N ASP A 48 3.89 -2.40 6.23
CA ASP A 48 3.52 -3.07 4.97
C ASP A 48 4.71 -3.78 4.34
N ALA A 49 5.90 -3.16 4.34
CA ALA A 49 7.13 -3.76 3.81
C ALA A 49 7.55 -5.02 4.60
N LEU A 50 7.47 -4.98 5.93
CA LEU A 50 7.76 -6.15 6.77
C LEU A 50 6.73 -7.27 6.55
N ARG A 51 5.45 -6.91 6.38
CA ARG A 51 4.39 -7.86 6.06
C ARG A 51 4.61 -8.52 4.70
N LEU A 52 4.96 -7.75 3.67
CA LEU A 52 5.34 -8.24 2.35
C LEU A 52 6.49 -9.25 2.47
N TYR A 53 7.54 -8.90 3.21
CA TYR A 53 8.69 -9.77 3.44
C TYR A 53 8.29 -11.09 4.11
N ALA A 54 7.49 -11.04 5.18
CA ALA A 54 7.02 -12.23 5.89
C ALA A 54 6.18 -13.15 4.97
N ILE A 55 5.30 -12.58 4.14
CA ILE A 55 4.51 -13.35 3.17
C ILE A 55 5.43 -14.00 2.13
N ALA A 56 6.39 -13.26 1.59
CA ALA A 56 7.34 -13.74 0.59
C ALA A 56 8.22 -14.87 1.12
N VAL A 57 8.76 -14.73 2.33
CA VAL A 57 9.54 -15.78 3.01
C VAL A 57 8.69 -17.03 3.24
N ARG A 58 7.45 -16.87 3.72
CA ARG A 58 6.54 -18.00 3.92
C ARG A 58 6.23 -18.71 2.59
N ARG A 59 6.02 -17.97 1.50
CA ARG A 59 5.85 -18.54 0.15
C ARG A 59 7.10 -19.29 -0.30
N ALA A 60 8.27 -18.73 -0.04
CA ALA A 60 9.55 -19.35 -0.38
C ALA A 60 9.75 -20.68 0.35
N MET A 61 9.56 -20.71 1.67
CA MET A 61 9.63 -21.92 2.49
C MET A 61 8.64 -22.98 2.01
N ASN A 62 7.36 -22.60 1.81
CA ASN A 62 6.33 -23.54 1.35
C ASN A 62 6.60 -24.13 -0.04
N ARG A 63 7.25 -23.38 -0.95
CA ARG A 63 7.56 -23.86 -2.30
C ARG A 63 8.78 -24.78 -2.36
N THR A 64 9.73 -24.59 -1.44
CA THR A 64 11.02 -25.29 -1.44
C THR A 64 11.09 -26.40 -0.41
N ASP A 65 10.11 -26.45 0.51
CA ASP A 65 10.13 -27.28 1.73
C ASP A 65 11.42 -27.09 2.56
N ASN A 66 12.02 -25.90 2.47
CA ASN A 66 13.27 -25.56 3.14
C ASN A 66 13.05 -24.42 4.14
N PRO A 67 13.23 -24.65 5.45
CA PRO A 67 13.09 -23.60 6.46
C PRO A 67 14.15 -22.50 6.34
N LYS A 68 15.24 -22.73 5.59
CA LYS A 68 16.29 -21.74 5.30
C LYS A 68 16.12 -21.03 3.96
N ALA A 69 14.98 -21.17 3.28
CA ALA A 69 14.74 -20.51 2.00
C ALA A 69 14.86 -18.97 2.04
N TYR A 70 14.79 -18.37 3.24
CA TYR A 70 14.99 -16.94 3.44
C TYR A 70 16.44 -16.48 3.20
N GLU A 71 17.43 -17.38 3.22
CA GLU A 71 18.83 -17.05 2.97
C GLU A 71 19.08 -16.71 1.48
N ASP A 72 18.24 -17.19 0.57
CA ASP A 72 18.27 -16.80 -0.84
C ASP A 72 17.43 -15.53 -1.08
N GLY A 73 18.08 -14.39 -0.89
CA GLY A 73 17.45 -13.07 -1.07
C GLY A 73 16.89 -12.86 -2.48
N ARG A 74 17.49 -13.45 -3.53
CA ARG A 74 17.00 -13.32 -4.90
C ARG A 74 15.71 -14.12 -5.08
N PHE A 75 15.64 -15.31 -4.49
CA PHE A 75 14.44 -16.13 -4.50
C PHE A 75 13.30 -15.49 -3.71
N VAL A 76 13.58 -14.94 -2.52
CA VAL A 76 12.61 -14.21 -1.70
C VAL A 76 12.09 -12.97 -2.43
N TRP A 77 12.98 -12.17 -3.03
CA TRP A 77 12.58 -11.02 -3.84
C TRP A 77 11.67 -11.43 -5.01
N ASN A 78 11.98 -12.55 -5.68
CA ASN A 78 11.10 -13.09 -6.71
C ASN A 78 9.72 -13.51 -6.18
N GLN A 79 9.58 -13.85 -4.89
CA GLN A 79 8.27 -14.12 -4.29
C GLN A 79 7.49 -12.84 -3.96
N MET A 80 8.15 -11.68 -3.85
CA MET A 80 7.51 -10.38 -3.61
C MET A 80 6.92 -9.75 -4.88
N ARG A 81 7.52 -10.06 -6.04
CA ARG A 81 7.07 -9.55 -7.34
C ARG A 81 5.62 -9.96 -7.62
N ARG A 82 4.85 -9.02 -8.19
CA ARG A 82 3.43 -9.23 -8.59
C ARG A 82 2.54 -9.77 -7.46
N LEU A 83 2.90 -9.46 -6.21
CA LEU A 83 2.17 -9.90 -5.02
C LEU A 83 1.14 -8.83 -4.65
N SER A 84 -0.10 -9.27 -4.40
CA SER A 84 -1.14 -8.42 -3.83
C SER A 84 -1.56 -8.92 -2.46
N PHE A 85 -1.73 -8.03 -1.50
CA PHE A 85 -2.17 -8.36 -0.15
C PHE A 85 -2.96 -7.21 0.48
N PRO A 86 -3.94 -7.51 1.35
CA PRO A 86 -4.67 -6.46 2.05
C PRO A 86 -3.74 -5.77 3.05
N GLY A 87 -3.86 -4.45 3.15
CA GLY A 87 -3.16 -3.67 4.17
C GLY A 87 -3.75 -3.84 5.57
N LEU A 88 -3.59 -2.83 6.41
CA LEU A 88 -4.18 -2.78 7.74
C LEU A 88 -5.71 -2.71 7.65
N ILE A 89 -6.37 -3.38 8.58
CA ILE A 89 -7.83 -3.38 8.70
C ILE A 89 -8.12 -3.03 10.15
N SER A 90 -8.90 -1.97 10.38
CA SER A 90 -9.34 -1.60 11.72
C SER A 90 -10.34 -2.62 12.27
N ASN A 91 -10.56 -2.57 13.58
CA ASN A 91 -11.59 -3.33 14.26
C ASN A 91 -13.00 -3.00 13.72
N GLY A 92 -13.19 -1.77 13.22
CA GLY A 92 -14.41 -1.32 12.54
C GLY A 92 -14.53 -1.75 11.07
N GLY A 93 -13.57 -2.52 10.55
CA GLY A 93 -13.57 -3.00 9.16
C GLY A 93 -13.08 -1.99 8.12
N VAL A 94 -12.55 -0.84 8.55
CA VAL A 94 -11.94 0.15 7.65
C VAL A 94 -10.60 -0.38 7.19
N SER A 95 -10.45 -0.58 5.89
CA SER A 95 -9.22 -1.10 5.29
C SER A 95 -8.37 0.04 4.73
N SER A 96 -7.06 -0.06 4.92
CA SER A 96 -6.04 0.78 4.29
C SER A 96 -5.84 0.51 2.80
N GLY A 97 -6.76 -0.21 2.15
CA GLY A 97 -6.65 -0.66 0.78
C GLY A 97 -5.80 -1.91 0.58
N THR A 98 -5.71 -2.33 -0.68
CA THR A 98 -4.88 -3.46 -1.11
C THR A 98 -3.53 -2.94 -1.59
N ILE A 99 -2.44 -3.50 -1.05
CA ILE A 99 -1.10 -3.25 -1.55
C ILE A 99 -0.87 -4.16 -2.75
N ILE A 100 -0.47 -3.57 -3.87
CA ILE A 100 -0.14 -4.28 -5.11
C ILE A 100 1.34 -4.02 -5.40
N MET A 101 2.12 -5.08 -5.48
CA MET A 101 3.52 -5.03 -5.91
C MET A 101 3.61 -5.29 -7.40
N ASP A 102 4.48 -4.58 -8.09
CA ASP A 102 4.69 -4.73 -9.52
C ASP A 102 5.72 -5.81 -9.86
N ASP A 103 6.17 -5.86 -11.12
CA ASP A 103 7.14 -6.84 -11.59
C ASP A 103 8.57 -6.63 -11.07
N ILE A 104 8.92 -5.46 -10.55
CA ILE A 104 10.22 -5.20 -9.91
C ILE A 104 10.13 -5.19 -8.38
N ALA A 105 8.97 -5.57 -7.83
CA ALA A 105 8.62 -5.52 -6.41
C ALA A 105 8.60 -4.09 -5.85
N GLU A 106 8.20 -3.12 -6.67
CA GLU A 106 7.84 -1.78 -6.26
C GLU A 106 6.33 -1.69 -5.98
N ARG A 107 5.92 -0.87 -5.02
CA ARG A 107 4.51 -0.67 -4.69
C ARG A 107 3.85 0.15 -5.80
N ALA A 108 2.81 -0.38 -6.41
CA ALA A 108 2.03 0.35 -7.39
C ALA A 108 1.20 1.45 -6.68
N PRO A 109 1.21 2.69 -7.19
CA PRO A 109 0.51 3.80 -6.53
C PRO A 109 -1.00 3.72 -6.78
N VAL A 110 -1.77 4.19 -5.80
CA VAL A 110 -3.22 4.37 -5.90
C VAL A 110 -3.50 5.85 -5.71
N TYR A 111 -4.11 6.49 -6.70
CA TYR A 111 -4.43 7.91 -6.65
C TYR A 111 -5.93 8.13 -6.54
N ALA A 112 -6.33 9.28 -6.02
CA ALA A 112 -7.70 9.73 -6.10
C ALA A 112 -7.77 11.19 -6.54
N ALA A 113 -8.86 11.52 -7.22
CA ALA A 113 -9.24 12.89 -7.50
C ALA A 113 -10.09 13.40 -6.33
N PHE A 114 -9.62 14.46 -5.70
CA PHE A 114 -10.25 15.14 -4.59
C PHE A 114 -10.81 16.48 -5.04
N TYR A 115 -12.01 16.79 -4.55
CA TYR A 115 -12.69 18.06 -4.73
C TYR A 115 -12.72 18.80 -3.41
N VAL A 116 -12.13 20.00 -3.40
CA VAL A 116 -12.11 20.89 -2.24
C VAL A 116 -13.18 21.97 -2.44
N LEU A 117 -14.10 22.06 -1.48
CA LEU A 117 -15.18 23.04 -1.50
C LEU A 117 -14.62 24.45 -1.23
N PRO A 118 -14.99 25.48 -2.03
CA PRO A 118 -14.43 26.83 -1.87
C PRO A 118 -14.68 27.48 -0.49
N ASN A 119 -15.67 27.00 0.25
CA ASN A 119 -16.11 27.57 1.54
C ASN A 119 -16.09 26.53 2.67
N SER A 120 -15.40 25.41 2.49
CA SER A 120 -15.35 24.35 3.49
C SER A 120 -14.04 23.60 3.39
N ASP A 121 -13.43 23.28 4.54
CA ASP A 121 -12.25 22.41 4.62
C ASP A 121 -12.60 20.93 4.33
N ALA A 122 -13.84 20.64 3.96
CA ALA A 122 -14.26 19.31 3.55
C ALA A 122 -13.69 18.96 2.17
N VAL A 123 -12.80 17.97 2.16
CA VAL A 123 -12.28 17.34 0.95
C VAL A 123 -13.17 16.15 0.59
N LYS A 124 -13.67 16.11 -0.64
CA LYS A 124 -14.51 15.00 -1.13
C LYS A 124 -13.77 14.20 -2.19
N LYS A 125 -13.58 12.90 -1.97
CA LYS A 125 -13.12 11.98 -3.02
C LYS A 125 -14.18 11.88 -4.14
N VAL A 126 -13.78 12.20 -5.36
CA VAL A 126 -14.66 12.22 -6.55
C VAL A 126 -14.43 10.99 -7.42
N ASN A 127 -13.18 10.55 -7.53
CA ASN A 127 -12.81 9.42 -8.38
C ASN A 127 -11.56 8.73 -7.82
N GLU A 128 -11.39 7.45 -8.13
CA GLU A 128 -10.24 6.62 -7.74
C GLU A 128 -9.53 6.08 -8.98
N ILE A 129 -8.21 6.07 -8.91
CA ILE A 129 -7.31 5.67 -9.99
C ILE A 129 -6.46 4.52 -9.45
N GLU A 130 -6.77 3.32 -9.90
CA GLU A 130 -6.13 2.10 -9.42
C GLU A 130 -5.10 1.57 -10.42
N PRO A 131 -4.02 0.94 -9.93
CA PRO A 131 -3.04 0.31 -10.78
C PRO A 131 -3.54 -1.07 -11.26
N ARG A 132 -3.54 -1.27 -12.58
CA ARG A 132 -3.77 -2.57 -13.24
C ARG A 132 -2.46 -3.15 -13.73
N LEU A 133 -2.13 -4.36 -13.31
CA LEU A 133 -0.90 -5.03 -13.73
C LEU A 133 -0.97 -5.41 -15.21
N ILE A 134 0.10 -5.12 -15.95
CA ILE A 134 0.22 -5.48 -17.36
C ILE A 134 0.64 -6.95 -17.47
N GLU A 135 -0.14 -7.73 -18.21
CA GLU A 135 0.20 -9.13 -18.53
C GLU A 135 1.44 -9.21 -19.42
N ARG A 136 2.27 -10.23 -19.20
CA ARG A 136 3.49 -10.50 -20.01
C ARG A 136 4.50 -9.34 -20.08
N CYS A 137 4.44 -8.42 -19.12
CA CYS A 137 5.45 -7.38 -18.95
C CYS A 137 6.66 -7.92 -18.15
N ASP A 138 7.87 -7.63 -18.63
CA ASP A 138 9.15 -7.97 -17.98
C ASP A 138 9.85 -6.68 -17.56
N GLY A 139 9.52 -6.22 -16.35
CA GLY A 139 10.05 -5.00 -15.76
C GLY A 139 11.53 -5.11 -15.42
N VAL A 140 12.05 -6.33 -15.26
CA VAL A 140 13.48 -6.58 -15.01
C VAL A 140 14.30 -6.26 -16.26
N LYS A 141 13.78 -6.60 -17.45
CA LYS A 141 14.44 -6.30 -18.72
C LYS A 141 14.27 -4.84 -19.12
N THR A 142 13.08 -4.27 -18.98
CA THR A 142 12.81 -2.88 -19.40
C THR A 142 13.24 -1.85 -18.37
N LYS A 143 13.45 -2.26 -17.10
CA LYS A 143 13.67 -1.38 -15.95
C LYS A 143 12.53 -0.39 -15.73
N THR A 144 11.30 -0.82 -16.00
CA THR A 144 10.09 -0.02 -15.85
C THR A 144 9.05 -0.78 -15.06
N GLY A 145 8.18 -0.06 -14.36
CA GLY A 145 7.03 -0.66 -13.69
C GLY A 145 6.07 -1.32 -14.68
N CYS A 146 5.47 -2.43 -14.25
CA CYS A 146 4.55 -3.24 -15.07
C CYS A 146 3.09 -3.03 -14.68
N PHE A 147 2.66 -1.77 -14.63
CA PHE A 147 1.28 -1.40 -14.32
C PHE A 147 0.84 -0.22 -15.20
N GLU A 148 -0.46 -0.10 -15.38
CA GLU A 148 -1.12 1.07 -15.95
C GLU A 148 -2.13 1.63 -14.95
N LEU A 149 -2.35 2.93 -14.96
CA LEU A 149 -3.30 3.59 -14.08
C LEU A 149 -4.65 3.71 -14.78
N VAL A 150 -5.70 3.20 -14.15
CA VAL A 150 -7.05 3.20 -14.70
C VAL A 150 -7.98 3.94 -13.76
N CYS A 151 -8.68 4.96 -14.28
CA CYS A 151 -9.74 5.63 -13.54
C CYS A 151 -10.96 4.70 -13.44
N ILE A 152 -11.43 4.45 -12.22
CA ILE A 152 -12.63 3.67 -11.98
C ILE A 152 -13.83 4.61 -11.96
N THR A 153 -14.58 4.63 -13.06
CA THR A 153 -15.87 5.34 -13.09
C THR A 153 -16.95 4.42 -12.50
N ASN A 154 -17.47 4.78 -11.33
CA ASN A 154 -18.69 4.20 -10.77
C ASN A 154 -19.93 4.73 -11.49
#